data_AF-A0A965VNF4-F1
#
_entry.id   AF-A0A965VNF4-F1
#
_cell.length_a   1.000
_cell.length_b   1.000
_cell.length_c   1.000
_cell.angle_alpha   90.00
_cell.angle_beta   90.00
_cell.angle_gamma   90.00
#
_symmetry.space_group_name_H-M   'P 1'
#
loop_
_entity.id
_entity.type
_entity.pdbx_description
1 polymer ?
#
loop_
_entity_poly.entity_id
_entity_poly.type
_entity_poly.pdbx_seq_one_letter_code
_entity_poly.pdbx_strand_id
1 'polypeptide(L)'
;MPAKKSSTPHRGFRVADQIQRDLAELIRELKDPRLGMVTIQSVDVTPDYAHAKVFFSVLVGDPEACAEGLNQAAGFLRNGLFKRLHIHTVPTLHFQYDRTPERAADMNALIARAVASRAKETMNSPRTRVQRRPVHGVLLLDKPLGLSSNQALQKAKWLLRAEKAGHTGTLDPLASGVLPLCFGAATKFSQLHLDADKTYEAVLRLGQRTRTADAEGEVIAESVVDFSPEKLQQVQALFTGELLQLPPMHSALKKDGKALYEYAREGLEVDRQPRRVTVHALSLHELPMKDGVRSIALRAKCSKGTYIRTLGEDIGNALGCGAFLSSLRRVQSGRFETQACVSLAELEALTDTDRSSKLLPVDSLLHDHHPITLPSDDAGRFLSGLRRRGNWPDHDQVAVFGSHPHT
;
A
#
# COMPACT_ATOMS: atom_id res chain seq x y z
N MET A 1 -1.04 -15.68 51.43
CA MET A 1 -0.63 -14.27 51.25
C MET A 1 -1.27 -13.75 49.97
N PRO A 2 -2.08 -12.69 50.00
CA PRO A 2 -2.67 -12.14 48.77
C PRO A 2 -1.65 -11.27 48.05
N ALA A 3 -1.36 -11.62 46.79
CA ALA A 3 -0.50 -10.84 45.91
C ALA A 3 -1.15 -9.46 45.61
N LYS A 4 -0.36 -8.40 45.79
CA LYS A 4 -0.75 -7.01 45.51
C LYS A 4 -1.27 -6.88 44.08
N LYS A 5 -2.48 -6.33 43.94
CA LYS A 5 -3.01 -5.80 42.68
C LYS A 5 -2.03 -4.76 42.15
N SER A 6 -1.45 -5.03 40.98
CA SER A 6 -0.70 -4.04 40.20
C SER A 6 -1.65 -2.90 39.82
N SER A 7 -1.26 -1.69 40.20
CA SER A 7 -2.02 -0.45 40.12
C SER A 7 -2.09 0.09 38.69
N THR A 8 -3.30 0.40 38.22
CA THR A 8 -3.68 1.43 37.22
C THR A 8 -2.55 1.96 36.30
N PRO A 9 -2.54 1.67 34.99
CA PRO A 9 -1.98 2.65 34.04
C PRO A 9 -2.89 3.90 34.08
N HIS A 10 -2.39 5.07 33.68
CA HIS A 10 -3.15 6.33 33.56
C HIS A 10 -3.14 7.34 34.72
N ARG A 11 -2.11 7.42 35.57
CA ARG A 11 -1.88 8.67 36.34
C ARG A 11 -0.85 9.59 35.67
N GLY A 12 0.27 9.05 35.19
CA GLY A 12 1.33 9.82 34.53
C GLY A 12 0.88 10.53 33.25
N PHE A 13 0.16 9.82 32.35
CA PHE A 13 -0.38 10.40 31.11
C PHE A 13 -1.38 11.54 31.35
N ARG A 14 -2.25 11.42 32.38
CA ARG A 14 -3.21 12.49 32.73
C ARG A 14 -2.52 13.73 33.29
N VAL A 15 -1.43 13.55 34.04
CA VAL A 15 -0.64 14.65 34.60
C VAL A 15 0.19 15.36 33.53
N ALA A 16 0.82 14.63 32.63
CA ALA A 16 1.59 15.19 31.51
C ALA A 16 0.72 16.05 30.58
N ASP A 17 -0.44 15.53 30.18
CA ASP A 17 -1.41 16.20 29.32
C ASP A 17 -2.01 17.46 29.99
N GLN A 18 -2.25 17.40 31.31
CA GLN A 18 -2.68 18.58 32.06
C GLN A 18 -1.58 19.65 32.19
N ILE A 19 -0.33 19.24 32.48
CA ILE A 19 0.83 20.14 32.51
C ILE A 19 1.01 20.83 31.15
N GLN A 20 0.87 20.08 30.05
CA GLN A 20 0.99 20.63 28.70
C GLN A 20 -0.02 21.75 28.43
N ARG A 21 -1.30 21.53 28.76
CA ARG A 21 -2.36 22.54 28.60
C ARG A 21 -2.11 23.78 29.45
N ASP A 22 -1.85 23.60 30.74
CA ASP A 22 -1.71 24.72 31.67
C ASP A 22 -0.44 25.54 31.40
N LEU A 23 0.65 24.89 30.96
CA LEU A 23 1.87 25.59 30.54
C LEU A 23 1.66 26.46 29.31
N ALA A 24 0.89 25.98 28.33
CA ALA A 24 0.60 26.76 27.12
C ALA A 24 -0.12 28.09 27.44
N GLU A 25 -0.92 28.12 28.51
CA GLU A 25 -1.54 29.36 28.99
C GLU A 25 -0.57 30.21 29.80
N LEU A 26 0.14 29.63 30.77
CA LEU A 26 1.07 30.35 31.64
C LEU A 26 2.22 31.02 30.87
N ILE A 27 2.70 30.40 29.80
CA ILE A 27 3.77 30.95 28.96
C ILE A 27 3.32 32.24 28.26
N ARG A 28 2.03 32.41 27.95
CA ARG A 28 1.51 33.64 27.34
C ARG A 28 1.55 34.84 28.29
N GLU A 29 1.64 34.61 29.59
CA GLU A 29 1.74 35.66 30.62
C GLU A 29 3.18 36.15 30.83
N LEU A 30 4.18 35.45 30.28
CA LEU A 30 5.59 35.82 30.41
C LEU A 30 5.92 37.03 29.54
N LYS A 31 6.54 38.05 30.15
CA LYS A 31 7.05 39.25 29.47
C LYS A 31 8.55 39.17 29.27
N ASP A 32 9.00 38.13 28.56
CA ASP A 32 10.42 37.95 28.21
C ASP A 32 10.60 38.18 26.71
N PRO A 33 11.41 39.17 26.28
CA PRO A 33 11.59 39.49 24.86
C PRO A 33 12.25 38.37 24.05
N ARG A 34 12.85 37.36 24.70
CA ARG A 34 13.42 36.18 24.05
C ARG A 34 12.37 35.15 23.66
N LEU A 35 11.16 35.23 24.22
CA LEU A 35 10.08 34.29 23.94
C LEU A 35 9.33 34.72 22.67
N GLY A 36 9.38 33.85 21.66
CA GLY A 36 8.57 33.97 20.46
C GLY A 36 7.16 33.42 20.65
N MET A 37 6.47 33.12 19.54
CA MET A 37 5.23 32.35 19.58
C MET A 37 5.55 30.88 19.89
N VAL A 38 5.57 30.54 21.18
CA VAL A 38 5.89 29.21 21.73
C VAL A 38 4.67 28.30 21.67
N THR A 39 4.87 27.06 21.22
CA THR A 39 3.88 25.98 21.27
C THR A 39 4.47 24.79 22.02
N ILE A 40 3.77 24.24 23.00
CA ILE A 40 4.18 23.03 23.73
C ILE A 40 3.69 21.80 22.96
N GLN A 41 4.61 20.98 22.48
CA GLN A 41 4.32 19.80 21.66
C GLN A 41 4.02 18.57 22.52
N SER A 42 4.82 18.35 23.56
CA SER A 42 4.65 17.23 24.47
C SER A 42 5.33 17.47 25.82
N VAL A 43 4.93 16.70 26.83
CA VAL A 43 5.51 16.72 28.17
C VAL A 43 5.78 15.29 28.62
N ASP A 44 7.02 14.99 28.96
CA ASP A 44 7.43 13.70 29.53
C ASP A 44 7.74 13.86 31.01
N VAL A 45 6.97 13.20 31.88
CA VAL A 45 7.16 13.23 33.33
C VAL A 45 7.89 11.97 33.77
N THR A 46 8.92 12.11 34.61
CA THR A 46 9.67 10.97 35.15
C THR A 46 8.75 10.09 36.03
N PRO A 47 9.01 8.77 36.13
CA PRO A 47 8.15 7.86 36.90
C PRO A 47 7.98 8.23 38.38
N ASP A 48 8.96 8.93 38.95
CA ASP A 48 8.98 9.44 40.33
C ASP A 48 8.36 10.85 40.47
N TYR A 49 7.87 11.44 39.37
CA TYR A 49 7.28 12.78 39.30
C TYR A 49 8.20 13.93 39.74
N ALA A 50 9.51 13.70 39.83
CA ALA A 50 10.47 14.72 40.23
C ALA A 50 10.77 15.74 39.11
N HIS A 51 10.74 15.28 37.86
CA HIS A 51 11.11 16.08 36.69
C HIS A 51 10.11 15.93 35.54
N ALA A 52 9.96 17.01 34.77
CA ALA A 52 9.20 17.01 33.54
C ALA A 52 10.04 17.64 32.42
N LYS A 53 10.24 16.90 31.32
CA LYS A 53 10.80 17.44 30.08
C LYS A 53 9.66 17.99 29.25
N VAL A 54 9.75 19.26 28.87
CA VAL A 54 8.72 19.96 28.11
C VAL A 54 9.29 20.28 26.75
N PHE A 55 8.76 19.65 25.71
CA PHE A 55 9.18 19.86 24.33
C PHE A 55 8.36 20.98 23.71
N PHE A 56 9.05 21.96 23.13
CA PHE A 56 8.39 23.13 22.55
C PHE A 56 8.94 23.46 21.17
N SER A 57 8.12 24.10 20.34
CA SER A 57 8.56 24.78 19.13
C SER A 57 8.30 26.28 19.21
N VAL A 58 9.06 27.06 18.45
CA VAL A 58 8.88 28.51 18.30
C VAL A 58 8.63 28.83 16.83
N LEU A 59 7.57 29.58 16.52
CA LEU A 59 7.24 29.94 15.13
C LEU A 59 8.12 31.10 14.61
N VAL A 60 8.48 32.02 15.51
CA VAL A 60 9.27 33.23 15.19
C VAL A 60 10.20 33.52 16.38
N GLY A 61 11.51 33.63 16.15
CA GLY A 61 12.51 33.90 17.18
C GLY A 61 13.67 32.90 17.16
N ASP A 62 14.65 33.10 18.04
CA ASP A 62 15.78 32.17 18.22
C ASP A 62 15.39 31.05 19.19
N PRO A 63 15.37 29.77 18.76
CA PRO A 63 15.02 28.64 19.62
C PRO A 63 15.93 28.46 20.82
N GLU A 64 17.22 28.79 20.71
CA GLU A 64 18.18 28.64 21.82
C GLU A 64 17.94 29.73 22.87
N ALA A 65 17.83 30.99 22.47
CA ALA A 65 17.44 32.09 23.37
C ALA A 65 16.06 31.87 24.01
N CYS A 66 15.10 31.29 23.26
CA CYS A 66 13.78 30.95 23.78
C CYS A 66 13.84 29.81 24.80
N ALA A 67 14.67 28.78 24.56
CA ALA A 67 14.89 27.70 25.52
C ALA A 67 15.53 28.23 26.81
N GLU A 68 16.51 29.12 26.71
CA GLU A 68 17.11 29.78 27.88
C GLU A 68 16.08 30.59 28.66
N GLY A 69 15.25 31.39 27.97
CA GLY A 69 14.18 32.17 28.60
C GLY A 69 13.17 31.30 29.34
N LEU A 70 12.69 30.22 28.72
CA LEU A 70 11.75 29.28 29.35
C LEU A 70 12.36 28.55 30.53
N ASN A 71 13.63 28.12 30.44
CA ASN A 71 14.30 27.45 31.55
C ASN A 71 14.62 28.40 32.71
N GLN A 72 14.94 29.67 32.44
CA GLN A 72 15.07 30.69 33.49
C GLN A 72 13.72 30.99 34.16
N ALA A 73 12.63 30.98 33.39
CA ALA A 73 11.27 31.15 33.89
C ALA A 73 10.67 29.87 34.51
N ALA A 74 11.37 28.73 34.48
CA ALA A 74 10.82 27.43 34.88
C ALA A 74 10.32 27.42 36.33
N GLY A 75 10.99 28.13 37.25
CA GLY A 75 10.54 28.27 38.63
C GLY A 75 9.22 29.04 38.76
N PHE A 76 9.04 30.09 37.98
CA PHE A 76 7.79 30.86 37.92
C PHE A 76 6.65 30.02 37.34
N LEU A 77 6.91 29.35 36.22
CA LEU A 77 5.94 28.47 35.55
C LEU A 77 5.53 27.30 36.46
N ARG A 78 6.49 26.70 37.17
CA ARG A 78 6.23 25.65 38.17
C ARG A 78 5.32 26.15 39.31
N ASN A 79 5.54 27.38 39.79
CA ASN A 79 4.67 27.98 40.81
C ASN A 79 3.27 28.29 40.28
N GLY A 80 3.15 28.70 39.01
CA GLY A 80 1.86 28.85 38.32
C GLY A 80 1.11 27.53 38.21
N LEU A 81 1.81 26.47 37.80
CA LEU A 81 1.27 25.11 37.77
C LEU A 81 0.84 24.61 39.14
N PHE A 82 1.59 24.91 40.21
CA PHE A 82 1.22 24.50 41.58
C PHE A 82 -0.14 25.06 42.02
N LYS A 83 -0.52 26.25 41.54
CA LYS A 83 -1.82 26.85 41.83
C LYS A 83 -2.97 26.21 41.04
N ARG A 84 -2.68 25.59 39.89
CA ARG A 84 -3.66 25.03 38.95
C ARG A 84 -3.78 23.51 39.06
N LEU A 85 -2.69 22.83 39.40
CA LEU A 85 -2.63 21.39 39.57
C LEU A 85 -2.92 21.01 41.02
N HIS A 86 -3.95 20.20 41.25
CA HIS A 86 -4.24 19.61 42.57
C HIS A 86 -3.33 18.41 42.87
N ILE A 87 -2.02 18.59 42.77
CA ILE A 87 -1.01 17.56 43.05
C ILE A 87 -0.03 18.03 44.13
N HIS A 88 0.42 17.10 44.99
CA HIS A 88 1.26 17.43 46.13
C HIS A 88 2.62 18.04 45.76
N THR A 89 3.22 17.58 44.65
CA THR A 89 4.52 18.03 44.18
C THR A 89 4.45 18.26 42.67
N VAL A 90 4.71 19.49 42.24
CA VAL A 90 4.88 19.81 40.82
C VAL A 90 6.33 19.52 40.42
N PRO A 91 6.55 18.75 39.32
CA PRO A 91 7.89 18.42 38.87
C PRO A 91 8.70 19.66 38.52
N THR A 92 10.03 19.54 38.60
CA THR A 92 10.93 20.55 38.04
C THR A 92 10.85 20.49 36.51
N LEU A 93 10.58 21.64 35.88
CA LEU A 93 10.38 21.75 34.44
C LEU A 93 11.72 21.96 33.73
N HIS A 94 11.95 21.21 32.66
CA HIS A 94 13.10 21.34 31.78
C HIS A 94 12.61 21.54 30.34
N PHE A 95 12.76 22.74 29.80
CA PHE A 95 12.29 23.08 28.47
C PHE A 95 13.35 22.71 27.42
N GLN A 96 12.95 21.95 26.42
CA GLN A 96 13.82 21.50 25.35
C GLN A 96 13.18 21.87 24.02
N TYR A 97 13.95 22.55 23.18
CA TYR A 97 13.49 22.85 21.84
C TYR A 97 13.36 21.55 21.04
N ASP A 98 12.18 21.33 20.47
CA ASP A 98 11.90 20.14 19.70
C ASP A 98 12.52 20.27 18.31
N ARG A 99 13.70 19.65 18.13
CA ARG A 99 14.42 19.57 16.85
C ARG A 99 13.87 18.47 15.94
N THR A 100 12.82 17.74 16.32
CA THR A 100 12.26 16.64 15.51
C THR A 100 11.69 17.13 14.17
N PRO A 101 10.99 18.28 14.09
CA PRO A 101 10.54 18.86 12.82
C PRO A 101 11.70 19.28 11.92
N GLU A 102 12.75 19.88 12.50
CA GLU A 102 13.94 20.32 11.76
C GLU A 102 14.81 19.16 11.34
N ARG A 103 15.00 18.14 12.17
CA ARG A 103 15.66 16.89 11.79
C ARG A 103 14.88 16.17 10.71
N ALA A 104 13.55 16.22 10.71
CA ALA A 104 12.75 15.69 9.61
C ALA A 104 12.94 16.52 8.33
N ALA A 105 13.03 17.85 8.43
CA ALA A 105 13.32 18.74 7.30
C ALA A 105 14.75 18.56 6.77
N ASP A 106 15.75 18.42 7.64
CA ASP A 106 17.14 18.16 7.32
C ASP A 106 17.33 16.76 6.78
N MET A 107 16.63 15.76 7.32
CA MET A 107 16.57 14.41 6.76
C MET A 107 15.95 14.45 5.37
N ASN A 108 14.84 15.16 5.19
CA ASN A 108 14.22 15.37 3.88
C ASN A 108 15.15 16.14 2.93
N ALA A 109 15.93 17.10 3.42
CA ALA A 109 16.89 17.86 2.64
C ALA A 109 18.15 17.04 2.32
N LEU A 110 18.60 16.16 3.20
CA LEU A 110 19.69 15.20 2.99
C LEU A 110 19.24 14.09 2.04
N ILE A 111 18.01 13.60 2.15
CA ILE A 111 17.38 12.71 1.18
C ILE A 111 17.27 13.44 -0.16
N ALA A 112 16.77 14.67 -0.19
CA ALA A 112 16.67 15.47 -1.41
C ALA A 112 18.04 15.74 -2.02
N ARG A 113 19.09 16.00 -1.22
CA ARG A 113 20.48 16.18 -1.67
C ARG A 113 21.12 14.87 -2.12
N ALA A 114 20.84 13.74 -1.49
CA ALA A 114 21.29 12.41 -1.90
C ALA A 114 20.58 11.94 -3.18
N VAL A 115 19.29 12.27 -3.32
CA VAL A 115 18.51 12.09 -4.54
C VAL A 115 18.99 13.04 -5.63
N ALA A 116 19.33 14.29 -5.29
CA ALA A 116 19.84 15.28 -6.23
C ALA A 116 21.30 15.03 -6.62
N SER A 117 22.15 14.46 -5.75
CA SER A 117 23.51 14.06 -6.09
C SER A 117 23.50 12.81 -6.98
N ARG A 118 22.65 11.81 -6.68
CA ARG A 118 22.34 10.73 -7.63
C ARG A 118 21.79 11.26 -8.95
N ALA A 119 20.90 12.26 -8.92
CA ALA A 119 20.37 12.89 -10.12
C ALA A 119 21.48 13.63 -10.90
N LYS A 120 22.38 14.37 -10.22
CA LYS A 120 23.50 15.09 -10.85
C LYS A 120 24.55 14.15 -11.43
N GLU A 121 24.89 13.06 -10.75
CA GLU A 121 25.77 12.00 -11.28
C GLU A 121 25.13 11.32 -12.52
N THR A 122 23.81 11.13 -12.54
CA THR A 122 23.09 10.65 -13.74
C THR A 122 22.86 11.70 -14.83
N MET A 123 22.99 13.00 -14.54
CA MET A 123 22.80 14.11 -15.49
C MET A 123 24.09 14.54 -16.19
N ASN A 124 25.26 14.36 -15.56
CA ASN A 124 26.56 14.73 -16.14
C ASN A 124 27.27 13.59 -16.90
N SER A 125 26.70 12.39 -16.88
CA SER A 125 27.05 11.36 -17.86
C SER A 125 26.24 11.61 -19.13
N PRO A 126 26.81 11.56 -20.35
CA PRO A 126 25.98 11.58 -21.54
C PRO A 126 24.95 10.46 -21.39
N ARG A 127 23.65 10.80 -21.31
CA ARG A 127 22.59 9.79 -21.24
C ARG A 127 22.70 9.00 -22.51
N THR A 128 23.39 7.86 -22.47
CA THR A 128 23.39 6.90 -23.56
C THR A 128 21.93 6.55 -23.75
N ARG A 129 21.32 7.11 -24.80
CA ARG A 129 19.89 6.96 -25.05
C ARG A 129 19.68 5.46 -25.20
N VAL A 130 19.04 4.84 -24.20
CA VAL A 130 18.80 3.40 -24.21
C VAL A 130 18.06 3.09 -25.49
N GLN A 131 18.75 2.50 -26.45
CA GLN A 131 18.18 2.19 -27.75
C GLN A 131 17.11 1.13 -27.52
N ARG A 132 15.85 1.54 -27.70
CA ARG A 132 14.71 0.65 -27.55
C ARG A 132 14.70 -0.36 -28.70
N ARG A 133 14.10 -1.52 -28.45
CA ARG A 133 13.95 -2.61 -29.42
C ARG A 133 12.52 -3.16 -29.41
N PRO A 134 12.04 -3.70 -30.54
CA PRO A 134 10.75 -4.36 -30.62
C PRO A 134 10.81 -5.70 -29.86
N VAL A 135 10.34 -5.69 -28.61
CA VAL A 135 10.20 -6.90 -27.78
C VAL A 135 8.75 -7.34 -27.80
N HIS A 136 8.50 -8.62 -28.05
CA HIS A 136 7.17 -9.21 -28.11
C HIS A 136 7.12 -10.44 -27.20
N GLY A 137 6.18 -10.46 -26.27
CA GLY A 137 6.03 -11.58 -25.34
C GLY A 137 5.40 -11.17 -24.01
N VAL A 138 5.32 -12.13 -23.10
CA VAL A 138 4.76 -11.94 -21.75
C VAL A 138 5.82 -12.28 -20.72
N LEU A 139 6.11 -11.36 -19.80
CA LEU A 139 6.92 -11.64 -18.63
C LEU A 139 6.01 -11.87 -17.43
N LEU A 140 6.19 -13.00 -16.74
CA LEU A 140 5.54 -13.24 -15.45
C LEU A 140 6.44 -12.64 -14.36
N LEU A 141 6.07 -11.47 -13.84
CA LEU A 141 6.85 -10.82 -12.79
C LEU A 141 6.28 -11.16 -11.41
N ASP A 142 7.13 -11.53 -10.47
CA ASP A 142 6.79 -11.49 -9.03
C ASP A 142 7.02 -10.06 -8.54
N LYS A 143 5.94 -9.27 -8.48
CA LYS A 143 6.01 -7.86 -8.07
C LYS A 143 6.44 -7.79 -6.60
N PRO A 144 7.54 -7.11 -6.25
CA PRO A 144 7.91 -6.91 -4.85
C PRO A 144 6.95 -5.95 -4.16
N LEU A 145 6.95 -5.99 -2.82
CA LEU A 145 6.26 -5.01 -1.98
C LEU A 145 6.82 -3.60 -2.17
N GLY A 146 5.98 -2.59 -1.89
CA GLY A 146 6.35 -1.17 -1.91
C GLY A 146 6.38 -0.52 -3.29
N LEU A 147 6.39 -1.30 -4.38
CA LEU A 147 6.28 -0.76 -5.74
C LEU A 147 4.84 -0.76 -6.22
N SER A 148 4.41 0.32 -6.86
CA SER A 148 3.22 0.28 -7.71
C SER A 148 3.43 -0.64 -8.92
N SER A 149 2.35 -1.19 -9.46
CA SER A 149 2.41 -2.03 -10.66
C SER A 149 3.04 -1.31 -11.86
N ASN A 150 2.80 0.00 -12.02
CA ASN A 150 3.42 0.78 -13.09
C ASN A 150 4.93 0.97 -12.86
N GLN A 151 5.38 1.22 -11.62
CA GLN A 151 6.82 1.29 -11.33
C GLN A 151 7.53 -0.02 -11.69
N ALA A 152 6.96 -1.17 -11.30
CA ALA A 152 7.48 -2.48 -11.64
C ALA A 152 7.51 -2.71 -13.17
N LEU A 153 6.42 -2.35 -13.87
CA LEU A 153 6.33 -2.39 -15.33
C LEU A 153 7.42 -1.54 -16.00
N GLN A 154 7.63 -0.30 -15.56
CA GLN A 154 8.64 0.59 -16.16
C GLN A 154 10.06 0.07 -15.93
N LYS A 155 10.34 -0.53 -14.76
CA LYS A 155 11.64 -1.16 -14.48
C LYS A 155 11.90 -2.33 -15.42
N ALA A 156 10.95 -3.26 -15.55
CA ALA A 156 11.04 -4.39 -16.47
C ALA A 156 11.14 -3.94 -17.95
N LYS A 157 10.36 -2.94 -18.35
CA LYS A 157 10.42 -2.33 -19.69
C LYS A 157 11.79 -1.73 -19.99
N TRP A 158 12.42 -1.09 -19.01
CA TRP A 158 13.77 -0.56 -19.15
C TRP A 158 14.81 -1.68 -19.30
N LEU A 159 14.76 -2.69 -18.44
CA LEU A 159 15.67 -3.85 -18.46
C LEU A 159 15.60 -4.64 -19.78
N LEU A 160 14.40 -4.80 -20.35
CA LEU A 160 14.22 -5.47 -21.64
C LEU A 160 14.48 -4.57 -22.85
N ARG A 161 14.69 -3.26 -22.62
CA ARG A 161 14.78 -2.22 -23.66
C ARG A 161 13.54 -2.16 -24.56
N ALA A 162 12.38 -2.61 -24.05
CA ALA A 162 11.16 -2.70 -24.84
C ALA A 162 10.57 -1.31 -25.16
N GLU A 163 10.07 -1.14 -26.38
CA GLU A 163 9.39 0.09 -26.83
C GLU A 163 8.01 0.27 -26.16
N LYS A 164 7.23 -0.82 -26.13
CA LYS A 164 5.85 -0.85 -25.64
C LYS A 164 5.69 -1.93 -24.59
N ALA A 165 5.03 -1.59 -23.49
CA ALA A 165 4.69 -2.54 -22.44
C ALA A 165 3.38 -2.14 -21.73
N GLY A 166 2.70 -3.12 -21.15
CA GLY A 166 1.51 -2.94 -20.31
C GLY A 166 1.39 -4.10 -19.30
N HIS A 167 0.52 -3.97 -18.29
CA HIS A 167 0.25 -5.04 -17.33
C HIS A 167 -1.20 -5.51 -17.42
N THR A 168 -1.47 -6.72 -16.93
CA THR A 168 -2.78 -7.39 -17.04
C THR A 168 -3.62 -7.37 -15.77
N GLY A 169 -3.27 -6.50 -14.81
CA GLY A 169 -4.09 -6.25 -13.62
C GLY A 169 -3.28 -5.62 -12.51
N THR A 170 -3.76 -4.50 -11.97
CA THR A 170 -3.07 -3.74 -10.94
C THR A 170 -3.00 -4.51 -9.63
N LEU A 171 -1.82 -4.49 -9.02
CA LEU A 171 -1.55 -4.77 -7.61
C LEU A 171 -1.18 -3.47 -6.91
N ASP A 172 -1.79 -3.25 -5.74
CA ASP A 172 -1.48 -2.13 -4.85
C ASP A 172 -0.02 -2.19 -4.36
N PRO A 173 0.58 -1.07 -3.90
CA PRO A 173 1.94 -1.07 -3.36
C PRO A 173 2.15 -2.07 -2.21
N LEU A 174 1.18 -2.20 -1.31
CA LEU A 174 1.18 -3.17 -0.21
C LEU A 174 1.06 -4.64 -0.66
N ALA A 175 0.71 -4.88 -1.92
CA ALA A 175 0.50 -6.22 -2.46
C ALA A 175 1.77 -6.73 -3.15
N SER A 176 2.02 -8.03 -3.13
CA SER A 176 3.09 -8.67 -3.92
C SER A 176 2.53 -9.75 -4.85
N GLY A 177 3.39 -10.39 -5.63
CA GLY A 177 3.04 -11.61 -6.36
C GLY A 177 2.84 -11.40 -7.85
N VAL A 178 2.14 -12.35 -8.46
CA VAL A 178 2.03 -12.54 -9.91
C VAL A 178 1.53 -11.29 -10.61
N LEU A 179 2.33 -10.70 -11.49
CA LEU A 179 1.99 -9.56 -12.33
C LEU A 179 2.44 -9.84 -13.77
N PRO A 180 1.54 -10.35 -14.63
CA PRO A 180 1.88 -10.57 -16.03
C PRO A 180 2.03 -9.24 -16.76
N LEU A 181 3.20 -9.04 -17.37
CA LEU A 181 3.57 -7.87 -18.16
C LEU A 181 3.62 -8.24 -19.64
N CYS A 182 2.83 -7.54 -20.46
CA CYS A 182 2.79 -7.73 -21.90
C CYS A 182 3.73 -6.75 -22.59
N PHE A 183 4.55 -7.22 -23.53
CA PHE A 183 5.47 -6.41 -24.34
C PHE A 183 5.08 -6.44 -25.82
N GLY A 184 5.17 -5.27 -26.47
CA GLY A 184 4.91 -5.12 -27.90
C GLY A 184 3.58 -5.71 -28.34
N ALA A 185 3.60 -6.68 -29.27
CA ALA A 185 2.38 -7.31 -29.81
C ALA A 185 1.48 -7.94 -28.73
N ALA A 186 2.06 -8.48 -27.63
CA ALA A 186 1.29 -9.07 -26.54
C ALA A 186 0.33 -8.07 -25.87
N THR A 187 0.64 -6.76 -25.92
CA THR A 187 -0.24 -5.73 -25.35
C THR A 187 -1.61 -5.64 -26.02
N LYS A 188 -1.78 -6.21 -27.23
CA LYS A 188 -3.08 -6.29 -27.91
C LYS A 188 -4.03 -7.29 -27.24
N PHE A 189 -3.50 -8.24 -26.48
CA PHE A 189 -4.25 -9.32 -25.84
C PHE A 189 -4.39 -9.14 -24.32
N SER A 190 -3.95 -8.01 -23.77
CA SER A 190 -3.96 -7.78 -22.32
C SER A 190 -5.37 -7.82 -21.72
N GLN A 191 -6.39 -7.41 -22.48
CA GLN A 191 -7.78 -7.39 -22.03
C GLN A 191 -8.31 -8.79 -21.68
N LEU A 192 -7.94 -9.81 -22.45
CA LEU A 192 -8.33 -11.20 -22.20
C LEU A 192 -7.87 -11.64 -20.81
N HIS A 193 -6.66 -11.26 -20.42
CA HIS A 193 -6.09 -11.64 -19.12
C HIS A 193 -6.53 -10.72 -17.97
N LEU A 194 -6.88 -9.46 -18.24
CA LEU A 194 -7.54 -8.58 -17.27
C LEU A 194 -8.85 -9.21 -16.76
N ASP A 195 -9.52 -9.98 -17.61
CA ASP A 195 -10.81 -10.60 -17.29
C ASP A 195 -10.71 -11.95 -16.60
N ALA A 196 -9.53 -12.59 -16.59
CA ALA A 196 -9.31 -13.89 -15.95
C ALA A 196 -9.60 -13.87 -14.44
N ASP A 197 -9.82 -15.02 -13.83
CA ASP A 197 -9.88 -15.14 -12.37
C ASP A 197 -8.50 -14.92 -11.73
N LYS A 198 -8.48 -14.52 -10.46
CA LYS A 198 -7.27 -14.32 -9.68
C LYS A 198 -7.38 -15.06 -8.33
N THR A 199 -6.24 -15.56 -7.84
CA THR A 199 -6.15 -16.15 -6.50
C THR A 199 -5.22 -15.31 -5.64
N TYR A 200 -5.68 -14.99 -4.43
CA TYR A 200 -4.99 -14.17 -3.47
C TYR A 200 -4.83 -14.90 -2.13
N GLU A 201 -3.72 -14.61 -1.47
CA GLU A 201 -3.46 -14.91 -0.07
C GLU A 201 -3.27 -13.60 0.68
N ALA A 202 -3.92 -13.46 1.83
CA ALA A 202 -3.89 -12.24 2.62
C ALA A 202 -3.93 -12.55 4.11
N VAL A 203 -3.50 -11.59 4.92
CA VAL A 203 -3.70 -11.64 6.37
C VAL A 203 -4.58 -10.47 6.79
N LEU A 204 -5.67 -10.80 7.48
CA LEU A 204 -6.57 -9.84 8.11
C LEU A 204 -6.17 -9.68 9.56
N ARG A 205 -5.79 -8.46 9.96
CA ARG A 205 -5.61 -8.11 11.37
C ARG A 205 -6.95 -7.66 11.94
N LEU A 206 -7.36 -8.25 13.06
CA LEU A 206 -8.69 -8.07 13.65
C LEU A 206 -8.67 -7.02 14.76
N GLY A 207 -9.84 -6.44 15.04
CA GLY A 207 -10.05 -5.52 16.17
C GLY A 207 -9.68 -4.08 15.87
N GLN A 208 -9.27 -3.78 14.63
CA GLN A 208 -8.97 -2.43 14.17
C GLN A 208 -9.51 -2.23 12.76
N ARG A 209 -9.98 -1.02 12.47
CA ARG A 209 -10.31 -0.55 11.11
C ARG A 209 -9.39 0.59 10.75
N THR A 210 -8.94 0.63 9.50
CA THR A 210 -8.10 1.71 8.98
C THR A 210 -8.81 2.44 7.84
N ARG A 211 -8.42 3.70 7.59
CA ARG A 211 -9.03 4.54 6.55
C ARG A 211 -8.97 3.94 5.14
N THR A 212 -7.95 3.13 4.84
CA THR A 212 -7.71 2.52 3.52
C THR A 212 -8.03 1.02 3.49
N ALA A 213 -8.53 0.45 4.59
CA ALA A 213 -8.75 -0.99 4.78
C ALA A 213 -7.49 -1.87 4.61
N ASP A 214 -6.31 -1.25 4.74
CA ASP A 214 -5.00 -1.90 4.71
C ASP A 214 -4.05 -1.25 5.72
N ALA A 215 -2.84 -1.80 5.84
CA ALA A 215 -1.82 -1.34 6.78
C ALA A 215 -1.25 0.06 6.48
N GLU A 216 -1.53 0.64 5.31
CA GLU A 216 -1.04 1.98 4.95
C GLU A 216 -1.93 3.09 5.53
N GLY A 217 -3.14 2.75 6.00
CA GLY A 217 -4.12 3.69 6.53
C GLY A 217 -4.00 3.93 8.02
N GLU A 218 -4.35 5.15 8.44
CA GLU A 218 -4.53 5.49 9.85
C GLU A 218 -5.67 4.66 10.48
N VAL A 219 -5.50 4.24 11.73
CA VAL A 219 -6.54 3.56 12.51
C VAL A 219 -7.68 4.54 12.80
N ILE A 220 -8.91 4.16 12.44
CA ILE A 220 -10.11 4.98 12.63
C ILE A 220 -11.08 4.42 13.67
N ALA A 221 -10.94 3.13 14.02
CA ALA A 221 -11.75 2.48 15.04
C ALA A 221 -11.02 1.25 15.60
N GLU A 222 -11.29 0.95 16.87
CA GLU A 222 -10.84 -0.25 17.55
C GLU A 222 -12.03 -0.97 18.18
N SER A 223 -11.95 -2.30 18.30
CA SER A 223 -13.03 -3.12 18.83
C SER A 223 -12.49 -4.41 19.44
N VAL A 224 -13.23 -4.94 20.42
CA VAL A 224 -12.89 -6.23 21.04
C VAL A 224 -13.09 -7.35 20.02
N VAL A 225 -12.15 -8.28 19.97
CA VAL A 225 -12.22 -9.44 19.07
C VAL A 225 -12.80 -10.64 19.81
N ASP A 226 -14.12 -10.76 19.78
CA ASP A 226 -14.87 -11.82 20.44
C ASP A 226 -15.84 -12.51 19.48
N PHE A 227 -15.36 -13.57 18.82
CA PHE A 227 -16.18 -14.43 17.97
C PHE A 227 -15.75 -15.90 18.14
N SER A 228 -16.71 -16.80 17.96
CA SER A 228 -16.48 -18.25 18.02
C SER A 228 -15.99 -18.83 16.69
N PRO A 229 -15.32 -20.00 16.69
CA PRO A 229 -14.93 -20.69 15.47
C PRO A 229 -16.11 -20.95 14.50
N GLU A 230 -17.31 -21.22 15.03
CA GLU A 230 -18.51 -21.46 14.24
C GLU A 230 -18.95 -20.18 13.51
N LYS A 231 -18.81 -19.01 14.14
CA LYS A 231 -19.06 -17.72 13.51
C LYS A 231 -18.10 -17.48 12.34
N LEU A 232 -16.83 -17.86 12.47
CA LEU A 232 -15.86 -17.75 11.38
C LEU A 232 -16.27 -18.61 10.17
N GLN A 233 -16.73 -19.85 10.40
CA GLN A 233 -17.23 -20.73 9.33
C GLN A 233 -18.49 -20.16 8.65
N GLN A 234 -19.42 -19.60 9.42
CA GLN A 234 -20.61 -18.94 8.87
C GLN A 234 -20.23 -17.74 7.99
N VAL A 235 -19.28 -16.92 8.44
CA VAL A 235 -18.77 -15.78 7.66
C VAL A 235 -18.07 -16.26 6.39
N GLN A 236 -17.25 -17.32 6.45
CA GLN A 236 -16.65 -17.90 5.24
C GLN A 236 -17.71 -18.32 4.21
N ALA A 237 -18.78 -19.00 4.64
CA ALA A 237 -19.87 -19.41 3.77
C ALA A 237 -20.60 -18.19 3.16
N LEU A 238 -20.85 -17.16 3.97
CA LEU A 238 -21.51 -15.92 3.53
C LEU A 238 -20.76 -15.20 2.41
N PHE A 239 -19.43 -15.21 2.46
CA PHE A 239 -18.57 -14.53 1.49
C PHE A 239 -18.08 -15.43 0.35
N THR A 240 -18.65 -16.62 0.19
CA THR A 240 -18.40 -17.52 -0.95
C THR A 240 -19.58 -17.47 -1.92
N GLY A 241 -19.30 -17.28 -3.22
CA GLY A 241 -20.32 -17.13 -4.27
C GLY A 241 -20.44 -15.70 -4.79
N GLU A 242 -21.62 -15.33 -5.30
CA GLU A 242 -21.87 -13.99 -5.83
C GLU A 242 -22.05 -12.96 -4.71
N LEU A 243 -21.36 -11.82 -4.83
CA LEU A 243 -21.38 -10.72 -3.87
C LEU A 243 -21.58 -9.39 -4.58
N LEU A 244 -22.17 -8.44 -3.88
CA LEU A 244 -22.14 -7.02 -4.25
C LEU A 244 -21.06 -6.33 -3.42
N GLN A 245 -20.06 -5.78 -4.08
CA GLN A 245 -18.97 -5.08 -3.43
C GLN A 245 -18.97 -3.61 -3.81
N LEU A 246 -18.89 -2.73 -2.81
CA LEU A 246 -18.64 -1.31 -3.04
C LEU A 246 -17.14 -1.10 -3.31
N PRO A 247 -16.71 -0.69 -4.52
CA PRO A 247 -15.30 -0.48 -4.79
C PRO A 247 -14.71 0.58 -3.84
N PRO A 248 -13.45 0.47 -3.38
CA PRO A 248 -12.83 1.47 -2.53
C PRO A 248 -12.53 2.77 -3.28
N MET A 249 -12.43 3.89 -2.55
CA MET A 249 -12.01 5.18 -3.12
C MET A 249 -10.60 5.11 -3.72
N HIS A 250 -9.68 4.39 -3.07
CA HIS A 250 -8.34 4.14 -3.59
C HIS A 250 -8.35 3.02 -4.65
N SER A 251 -8.96 3.29 -5.81
CA SER A 251 -9.03 2.37 -6.95
C SER A 251 -8.82 3.06 -8.30
N ALA A 252 -8.47 2.26 -9.32
CA ALA A 252 -8.25 2.73 -10.69
C ALA A 252 -9.54 2.89 -11.52
N LEU A 253 -10.72 2.69 -10.91
CA LEU A 253 -12.00 2.94 -11.58
C LEU A 253 -12.10 4.43 -11.93
N LYS A 254 -12.74 4.73 -13.05
CA LYS A 254 -12.95 6.11 -13.48
C LYS A 254 -14.36 6.59 -13.19
N LYS A 255 -14.47 7.85 -12.77
CA LYS A 255 -15.70 8.63 -12.72
C LYS A 255 -15.41 9.99 -13.38
N ASP A 256 -16.26 10.39 -14.30
CA ASP A 256 -16.12 11.63 -15.07
C ASP A 256 -14.74 11.80 -15.73
N GLY A 257 -14.19 10.69 -16.25
CA GLY A 257 -12.89 10.64 -16.94
C GLY A 257 -11.65 10.55 -16.02
N LYS A 258 -11.80 10.81 -14.72
CA LYS A 258 -10.74 10.82 -13.69
C LYS A 258 -10.78 9.55 -12.84
N ALA A 259 -9.62 9.03 -12.40
CA ALA A 259 -9.57 7.82 -11.57
C ALA A 259 -9.94 8.11 -10.10
N LEU A 260 -10.60 7.16 -9.41
CA LEU A 260 -11.08 7.34 -8.03
C LEU A 260 -9.94 7.63 -7.04
N TYR A 261 -8.76 7.01 -7.22
CA TYR A 261 -7.60 7.29 -6.37
C TYR A 261 -7.13 8.75 -6.46
N GLU A 262 -7.44 9.47 -7.55
CA GLU A 262 -7.07 10.87 -7.71
C GLU A 262 -7.99 11.77 -6.88
N TYR A 263 -9.29 11.46 -6.84
CA TYR A 263 -10.23 12.12 -5.91
C TYR A 263 -9.87 11.85 -4.45
N ALA A 264 -9.52 10.60 -4.11
CA ALA A 264 -9.12 10.22 -2.76
C ALA A 264 -7.90 11.02 -2.25
N ARG A 265 -6.92 11.28 -3.13
CA ARG A 265 -5.74 12.11 -2.82
C ARG A 265 -6.08 13.58 -2.58
N GLU A 266 -7.15 14.06 -3.18
CA GLU A 266 -7.69 15.41 -2.97
C GLU A 266 -8.60 15.48 -1.74
N GLY A 267 -8.78 14.36 -1.00
CA GLY A 267 -9.69 14.28 0.13
C GLY A 267 -11.17 14.32 -0.29
N LEU A 268 -11.47 14.13 -1.58
CA LEU A 268 -12.81 14.17 -2.12
C LEU A 268 -13.42 12.76 -2.11
N GLU A 269 -14.57 12.62 -1.47
CA GLU A 269 -15.41 11.44 -1.62
C GLU A 269 -16.30 11.54 -2.86
N VAL A 270 -16.48 10.41 -3.52
CA VAL A 270 -17.29 10.30 -4.72
C VAL A 270 -18.25 9.13 -4.56
N ASP A 271 -19.51 9.35 -4.94
CA ASP A 271 -20.51 8.27 -4.95
C ASP A 271 -20.06 7.12 -5.86
N ARG A 272 -20.20 5.89 -5.35
CA ARG A 272 -19.75 4.65 -5.97
C ARG A 272 -20.90 3.66 -5.92
N GLN A 273 -21.15 2.99 -7.04
CA GLN A 273 -22.19 1.96 -7.11
C GLN A 273 -21.60 0.59 -6.79
N PRO A 274 -22.28 -0.25 -6.00
CA PRO A 274 -21.88 -1.64 -5.79
C PRO A 274 -21.77 -2.40 -7.11
N ARG A 275 -20.79 -3.30 -7.20
CA ARG A 275 -20.54 -4.11 -8.39
C ARG A 275 -20.61 -5.59 -8.03
N ARG A 276 -21.14 -6.38 -8.95
CA ARG A 276 -21.18 -7.83 -8.81
C ARG A 276 -19.79 -8.41 -9.01
N VAL A 277 -19.38 -9.25 -8.07
CA VAL A 277 -18.16 -10.05 -8.12
C VAL A 277 -18.49 -11.46 -7.65
N THR A 278 -17.65 -12.43 -7.99
CA THR A 278 -17.81 -13.82 -7.55
C THR A 278 -16.56 -14.27 -6.81
N VAL A 279 -16.73 -14.75 -5.59
CA VAL A 279 -15.68 -15.45 -4.84
C VAL A 279 -15.91 -16.94 -5.04
N HIS A 280 -15.21 -17.51 -6.02
CA HIS A 280 -15.33 -18.92 -6.42
C HIS A 280 -14.93 -19.89 -5.31
N ALA A 281 -13.95 -19.52 -4.50
CA ALA A 281 -13.53 -20.28 -3.34
C ALA A 281 -12.93 -19.33 -2.29
N LEU A 282 -13.30 -19.54 -1.02
CA LEU A 282 -12.79 -18.80 0.12
C LEU A 282 -12.38 -19.75 1.23
N SER A 283 -11.19 -19.54 1.78
CA SER A 283 -10.70 -20.21 2.97
C SER A 283 -10.28 -19.18 4.00
N LEU A 284 -10.82 -19.29 5.22
CA LEU A 284 -10.51 -18.45 6.36
C LEU A 284 -9.98 -19.33 7.49
N HIS A 285 -8.77 -19.04 7.96
CA HIS A 285 -8.15 -19.75 9.08
C HIS A 285 -7.59 -18.76 10.08
N GLU A 286 -7.89 -18.98 11.35
CA GLU A 286 -7.24 -18.20 12.40
C GLU A 286 -5.75 -18.54 12.49
N LEU A 287 -4.92 -17.51 12.55
CA LEU A 287 -3.48 -17.65 12.75
C LEU A 287 -3.16 -17.65 14.24
N PRO A 288 -2.02 -18.26 14.65
CA PRO A 288 -1.53 -18.14 16.02
C PRO A 288 -1.43 -16.67 16.43
N MET A 289 -1.98 -16.36 17.61
CA MET A 289 -1.97 -15.00 18.15
C MET A 289 -0.53 -14.52 18.34
N LYS A 290 -0.25 -13.29 17.90
CA LYS A 290 1.05 -12.66 18.03
C LYS A 290 0.89 -11.30 18.69
N ASP A 291 1.65 -11.03 19.75
CA ASP A 291 1.61 -9.77 20.50
C ASP A 291 0.21 -9.38 20.99
N GLY A 292 -0.62 -10.38 21.35
CA GLY A 292 -2.01 -10.17 21.78
C GLY A 292 -2.99 -9.87 20.64
N VAL A 293 -2.54 -9.91 19.39
CA VAL A 293 -3.34 -9.59 18.20
C VAL A 293 -3.83 -10.88 17.53
N ARG A 294 -5.16 -10.99 17.36
CA ARG A 294 -5.79 -12.05 16.54
C ARG A 294 -5.73 -11.69 15.06
N SER A 295 -5.49 -12.67 14.21
CA SER A 295 -5.43 -12.47 12.76
C SER A 295 -6.00 -13.69 12.02
N ILE A 296 -6.52 -13.46 10.83
CA ILE A 296 -7.04 -14.51 9.94
C ILE A 296 -6.20 -14.55 8.67
N ALA A 297 -5.73 -15.75 8.30
CA ALA A 297 -5.28 -16.04 6.95
C ALA A 297 -6.49 -16.23 6.04
N LEU A 298 -6.50 -15.47 4.94
CA LEU A 298 -7.52 -15.51 3.90
C LEU A 298 -6.89 -16.03 2.61
N ARG A 299 -7.50 -17.02 1.99
CA ARG A 299 -7.21 -17.42 0.60
C ARG A 299 -8.48 -17.34 -0.22
N ALA A 300 -8.48 -16.52 -1.28
CA ALA A 300 -9.64 -16.27 -2.12
C ALA A 300 -9.30 -16.46 -3.60
N LYS A 301 -10.06 -17.32 -4.29
CA LYS A 301 -10.12 -17.34 -5.76
C LYS A 301 -11.37 -16.56 -6.17
N CYS A 302 -11.19 -15.51 -6.97
CA CYS A 302 -12.28 -14.60 -7.29
C CYS A 302 -12.23 -14.09 -8.73
N SER A 303 -13.37 -13.59 -9.19
CA SER A 303 -13.54 -12.98 -10.49
C SER A 303 -12.79 -11.65 -10.58
N LYS A 304 -12.63 -11.15 -11.81
CA LYS A 304 -12.13 -9.79 -12.07
C LYS A 304 -12.91 -8.73 -11.27
N GLY A 305 -12.22 -7.66 -10.90
CA GLY A 305 -12.82 -6.52 -10.20
C GLY A 305 -13.08 -6.72 -8.70
N THR A 306 -12.75 -7.89 -8.15
CA THR A 306 -12.83 -8.14 -6.70
C THR A 306 -11.70 -7.40 -5.96
N TYR A 307 -12.06 -6.55 -5.02
CA TYR A 307 -11.12 -5.89 -4.11
C TYR A 307 -10.98 -6.71 -2.83
N ILE A 308 -9.81 -7.32 -2.63
CA ILE A 308 -9.54 -8.13 -1.43
C ILE A 308 -9.53 -7.25 -0.18
N ARG A 309 -9.17 -5.96 -0.31
CA ARG A 309 -9.26 -4.97 0.77
C ARG A 309 -10.69 -4.84 1.32
N THR A 310 -11.64 -4.57 0.42
CA THR A 310 -13.06 -4.49 0.78
C THR A 310 -13.59 -5.82 1.30
N LEU A 311 -13.21 -6.95 0.67
CA LEU A 311 -13.59 -8.27 1.16
C LEU A 311 -13.11 -8.50 2.61
N GLY A 312 -11.87 -8.11 2.93
CA GLY A 312 -11.33 -8.22 4.27
C GLY A 312 -12.04 -7.33 5.29
N GLU A 313 -12.35 -6.09 4.92
CA GLU A 313 -13.13 -5.17 5.76
C GLU A 313 -14.54 -5.73 6.02
N ASP A 314 -15.24 -6.19 4.98
CA ASP A 314 -16.59 -6.75 5.08
C ASP A 314 -16.62 -8.01 5.95
N ILE A 315 -15.61 -8.89 5.83
CA ILE A 315 -15.42 -10.05 6.70
C ILE A 315 -15.23 -9.60 8.15
N GLY A 316 -14.38 -8.62 8.41
CA GLY A 316 -14.16 -8.06 9.75
C GLY A 316 -15.43 -7.48 10.36
N ASN A 317 -16.23 -6.78 9.55
CA ASN A 317 -17.53 -6.24 9.97
C ASN A 317 -18.53 -7.35 10.29
N ALA A 318 -18.60 -8.41 9.46
CA ALA A 318 -19.49 -9.55 9.69
C ALA A 318 -19.09 -10.39 10.92
N LEU A 319 -17.80 -10.40 11.28
CA LEU A 319 -17.29 -10.97 12.53
C LEU A 319 -17.57 -10.07 13.74
N GLY A 320 -17.95 -8.81 13.54
CA GLY A 320 -18.32 -7.87 14.61
C GLY A 320 -17.15 -7.15 15.28
N CYS A 321 -15.92 -7.29 14.76
CA CYS A 321 -14.72 -6.72 15.38
C CYS A 321 -13.91 -5.79 14.45
N GLY A 322 -14.30 -5.69 13.17
CA GLY A 322 -13.54 -4.95 12.17
C GLY A 322 -12.21 -5.63 11.81
N ALA A 323 -11.71 -5.30 10.63
CA ALA A 323 -10.42 -5.80 10.17
C ALA A 323 -9.79 -4.86 9.14
N PHE A 324 -8.50 -5.03 8.92
CA PHE A 324 -7.77 -4.48 7.79
C PHE A 324 -6.75 -5.50 7.25
N LEU A 325 -6.33 -5.34 5.99
CA LEU A 325 -5.30 -6.20 5.41
C LEU A 325 -3.92 -5.78 5.89
N SER A 326 -3.23 -6.66 6.61
CA SER A 326 -1.83 -6.47 6.99
C SER A 326 -0.85 -6.98 5.94
N SER A 327 -1.28 -7.90 5.08
CA SER A 327 -0.51 -8.37 3.93
C SER A 327 -1.43 -8.84 2.80
N LEU A 328 -0.94 -8.75 1.57
CA LEU A 328 -1.64 -9.22 0.38
C LEU A 328 -0.65 -9.76 -0.66
N ARG A 329 -0.92 -10.95 -1.18
CA ARG A 329 -0.14 -11.56 -2.26
C ARG A 329 -1.09 -12.18 -3.29
N ARG A 330 -0.93 -11.79 -4.56
CA ARG A 330 -1.59 -12.51 -5.65
C ARG A 330 -0.73 -13.72 -6.02
N VAL A 331 -1.22 -14.91 -5.72
CA VAL A 331 -0.47 -16.15 -5.99
C VAL A 331 -0.73 -16.71 -7.39
N GLN A 332 -1.82 -16.28 -8.03
CA GLN A 332 -2.21 -16.72 -9.37
C GLN A 332 -3.02 -15.65 -10.12
N SER A 333 -2.81 -15.56 -11.44
CA SER A 333 -3.62 -14.78 -12.38
C SER A 333 -3.94 -15.62 -13.61
N GLY A 334 -5.20 -16.00 -13.80
CA GLY A 334 -5.60 -17.02 -14.77
C GLY A 334 -4.82 -18.31 -14.57
N ARG A 335 -4.11 -18.76 -15.59
CA ARG A 335 -3.22 -19.92 -15.56
C ARG A 335 -1.83 -19.67 -14.94
N PHE A 336 -1.47 -18.40 -14.73
CA PHE A 336 -0.10 -18.05 -14.35
C PHE A 336 0.03 -18.05 -12.84
N GLU A 337 0.96 -18.86 -12.34
CA GLU A 337 1.24 -19.01 -10.92
C GLU A 337 2.61 -18.43 -10.54
N THR A 338 2.79 -18.25 -9.24
CA THR A 338 3.99 -17.65 -8.64
C THR A 338 5.29 -18.36 -9.02
N GLN A 339 5.27 -19.68 -9.15
CA GLN A 339 6.43 -20.53 -9.41
C GLN A 339 7.04 -20.26 -10.80
N ALA A 340 6.24 -19.75 -11.73
CA ALA A 340 6.70 -19.38 -13.07
C ALA A 340 7.20 -17.93 -13.15
N CYS A 341 7.11 -17.17 -12.05
CA CYS A 341 7.47 -15.76 -12.04
C CYS A 341 8.98 -15.55 -11.81
N VAL A 342 9.49 -14.46 -12.35
CA VAL A 342 10.83 -13.94 -12.05
C VAL A 342 10.70 -12.67 -11.21
N SER A 343 11.57 -12.51 -10.21
CA SER A 343 11.66 -11.27 -9.43
C SER A 343 12.38 -10.17 -10.22
N LEU A 344 12.20 -8.91 -9.80
CA LEU A 344 12.94 -7.80 -10.40
C LEU A 344 14.45 -7.91 -10.16
N ALA A 345 14.87 -8.37 -8.97
CA ALA A 345 16.27 -8.54 -8.63
C ALA A 345 16.95 -9.60 -9.53
N GLU A 346 16.28 -10.74 -9.75
CA GLU A 346 16.76 -11.75 -10.70
C GLU A 346 16.82 -11.18 -12.12
N LEU A 347 15.76 -10.50 -12.58
CA LEU A 347 15.73 -9.91 -13.92
C LEU A 347 16.85 -8.88 -14.12
N GLU A 348 17.20 -8.11 -13.10
CA GLU A 348 18.32 -7.16 -13.10
C GLU A 348 19.68 -7.86 -13.25
N ALA A 349 19.88 -8.99 -12.58
CA ALA A 349 21.12 -9.75 -12.60
C ALA A 349 21.38 -10.49 -13.93
N LEU A 350 20.34 -10.74 -14.74
CA LEU A 350 20.44 -11.46 -16.00
C LEU A 350 21.09 -10.63 -17.13
N THR A 351 21.71 -11.31 -18.10
CA THR A 351 22.16 -10.68 -19.36
C THR A 351 20.97 -10.33 -20.26
N ASP A 352 21.16 -9.49 -21.29
CA ASP A 352 20.09 -9.15 -22.24
C ASP A 352 19.50 -10.39 -22.96
N THR A 353 20.33 -11.39 -23.25
CA THR A 353 19.91 -12.66 -23.85
C THR A 353 19.05 -13.46 -22.87
N ASP A 354 19.52 -13.61 -21.63
CA ASP A 354 18.80 -14.38 -20.61
C ASP A 354 17.50 -13.70 -20.16
N ARG A 355 17.46 -12.36 -20.12
CA ARG A 355 16.19 -11.63 -19.90
C ARG A 355 15.18 -11.94 -21.00
N SER A 356 15.64 -12.04 -22.24
CA SER A 356 14.78 -12.32 -23.39
C SER A 356 14.24 -13.76 -23.34
N SER A 357 15.01 -14.72 -22.84
CA SER A 357 14.56 -16.11 -22.67
C SER A 357 13.53 -16.30 -21.54
N LYS A 358 13.36 -15.31 -20.65
CA LYS A 358 12.27 -15.30 -19.65
C LYS A 358 10.91 -14.88 -20.21
N LEU A 359 10.85 -14.40 -21.45
CA LEU A 359 9.59 -14.03 -22.07
C LEU A 359 8.85 -15.28 -22.57
N LEU A 360 7.61 -15.44 -22.13
CA LEU A 360 6.67 -16.35 -22.74
C LEU A 360 6.25 -15.81 -24.12
N PRO A 361 5.91 -16.70 -25.06
CA PRO A 361 5.40 -16.31 -26.36
C PRO A 361 4.05 -15.58 -26.24
N VAL A 362 3.69 -14.80 -27.25
CA VAL A 362 2.50 -13.93 -27.26
C VAL A 362 1.20 -14.72 -27.11
N ASP A 363 1.14 -15.90 -27.70
CA ASP A 363 0.02 -16.84 -27.68
C ASP A 363 -0.21 -17.50 -26.31
N SER A 364 0.70 -17.34 -25.34
CA SER A 364 0.47 -17.75 -23.94
C SER A 364 -0.78 -17.12 -23.30
N LEU A 365 -1.27 -16.01 -23.87
CA LEU A 365 -2.52 -15.34 -23.45
C LEU A 365 -3.78 -15.89 -24.15
N LEU A 366 -3.63 -16.77 -25.15
CA LEU A 366 -4.70 -17.20 -26.06
C LEU A 366 -5.10 -18.66 -25.90
N HIS A 367 -4.72 -19.32 -24.82
CA HIS A 367 -4.93 -20.77 -24.73
C HIS A 367 -6.40 -21.21 -24.66
N ASP A 368 -7.33 -20.33 -24.28
CA ASP A 368 -8.76 -20.64 -24.33
C ASP A 368 -9.34 -20.49 -25.76
N HIS A 369 -8.50 -20.12 -26.74
CA HIS A 369 -8.88 -19.99 -28.15
C HIS A 369 -8.46 -21.25 -28.93
N HIS A 370 -9.34 -21.71 -29.81
CA HIS A 370 -9.01 -22.85 -30.67
C HIS A 370 -7.94 -22.46 -31.71
N PRO A 371 -6.82 -23.21 -31.83
CA PRO A 371 -5.77 -22.89 -32.78
C PRO A 371 -6.18 -23.28 -34.21
N ILE A 372 -6.04 -22.37 -35.16
CA ILE A 372 -6.19 -22.61 -36.59
C ILE A 372 -4.90 -22.23 -37.30
N THR A 373 -4.29 -23.17 -38.02
CA THR A 373 -3.08 -22.90 -38.82
C THR A 373 -3.43 -22.79 -40.29
N LEU A 374 -3.12 -21.65 -40.89
CA LEU A 374 -3.30 -21.39 -42.31
C LEU A 374 -2.04 -21.78 -43.10
N PRO A 375 -2.19 -22.38 -44.31
CA PRO A 375 -1.09 -22.51 -45.25
C PRO A 375 -0.63 -21.13 -45.75
N SER A 376 0.57 -21.04 -46.31
CA SER A 376 1.21 -19.77 -46.70
C SER A 376 0.33 -18.87 -47.56
N ASP A 377 -0.30 -19.40 -48.61
CA ASP A 377 -1.16 -18.64 -49.53
C ASP A 377 -2.35 -17.97 -48.82
N ASP A 378 -2.94 -18.65 -47.83
CA ASP A 378 -4.05 -18.12 -47.05
C ASP A 378 -3.58 -17.22 -45.90
N ALA A 379 -2.41 -17.48 -45.33
CA ALA A 379 -1.82 -16.63 -44.30
C ALA A 379 -1.55 -15.21 -44.82
N GLY A 380 -0.96 -15.07 -46.01
CA GLY A 380 -0.73 -13.76 -46.63
C GLY A 380 -2.03 -12.99 -46.90
N ARG A 381 -3.07 -13.67 -47.41
CA ARG A 381 -4.40 -13.09 -47.61
C ARG A 381 -5.07 -12.69 -46.30
N PHE A 382 -4.96 -13.52 -45.26
CA PHE A 382 -5.51 -13.22 -43.94
C PHE A 382 -4.86 -11.97 -43.31
N LEU A 383 -3.54 -11.83 -43.42
CA LEU A 383 -2.81 -10.66 -42.94
C LEU A 383 -3.21 -9.35 -43.65
N SER A 384 -3.71 -9.43 -44.89
CA SER A 384 -4.27 -8.28 -45.62
C SER A 384 -5.72 -7.93 -45.24
N GLY A 385 -6.33 -8.68 -44.31
CA GLY A 385 -7.71 -8.47 -43.85
C GLY A 385 -8.76 -9.30 -44.59
N LEU A 386 -8.37 -10.19 -45.51
CA LEU A 386 -9.30 -11.04 -46.25
C LEU A 386 -9.71 -12.27 -45.41
N ARG A 387 -11.01 -12.41 -45.15
CA ARG A 387 -11.60 -13.58 -44.47
C ARG A 387 -11.23 -14.89 -45.18
N ARG A 388 -10.89 -15.93 -44.41
CA ARG A 388 -10.59 -17.29 -44.91
C ARG A 388 -11.74 -18.25 -44.58
N ARG A 389 -11.93 -19.27 -45.41
CA ARG A 389 -12.88 -20.37 -45.18
C ARG A 389 -12.10 -21.67 -45.29
N GLY A 390 -12.43 -22.63 -44.45
CA GLY A 390 -11.77 -23.94 -44.40
C GLY A 390 -12.67 -24.93 -43.67
N ASN A 391 -12.24 -26.19 -43.63
CA ASN A 391 -12.94 -27.24 -42.89
C ASN A 391 -12.55 -27.19 -41.40
N TRP A 392 -12.85 -26.06 -40.75
CA TRP A 392 -12.61 -25.85 -39.31
C TRP A 392 -13.94 -25.86 -38.57
N PRO A 393 -14.01 -26.44 -37.36
CA PRO A 393 -15.20 -26.35 -36.52
C PRO A 393 -15.49 -24.90 -36.15
N ASP A 394 -16.78 -24.58 -36.01
CA ASP A 394 -17.21 -23.27 -35.52
C ASP A 394 -16.81 -23.11 -34.05
N HIS A 395 -16.11 -22.02 -33.75
CA HIS A 395 -15.68 -21.64 -32.41
C HIS A 395 -15.91 -20.14 -32.20
N ASP A 396 -16.36 -19.76 -31.01
CA ASP A 396 -16.59 -18.36 -30.63
C ASP A 396 -15.29 -17.53 -30.72
N GLN A 397 -14.16 -18.14 -30.39
CA GLN A 397 -12.84 -17.51 -30.39
C GLN A 397 -11.78 -18.48 -30.92
N VAL A 398 -10.96 -17.99 -31.85
CA VAL A 398 -9.87 -18.77 -32.48
C VAL A 398 -8.56 -17.99 -32.46
N ALA A 399 -7.44 -18.70 -32.30
CA ALA A 399 -6.10 -18.16 -32.45
C ALA A 399 -5.56 -18.61 -33.81
N VAL A 400 -5.30 -17.66 -34.70
CA VAL A 400 -4.88 -17.96 -36.07
C VAL A 400 -3.36 -17.87 -36.20
N PHE A 401 -2.76 -18.95 -36.70
CA PHE A 401 -1.34 -19.10 -36.98
C PHE A 401 -1.11 -19.28 -38.49
N GLY A 402 0.09 -18.99 -38.97
CA GLY A 402 0.52 -19.33 -40.33
C GLY A 402 1.65 -20.34 -40.27
N SER A 403 1.68 -21.29 -41.21
CA SER A 403 2.85 -22.18 -41.36
C SER A 403 4.12 -21.40 -41.67
N HIS A 404 3.99 -20.37 -42.50
CA HIS A 404 5.05 -19.40 -42.83
C HIS A 404 4.39 -18.01 -43.01
N PRO A 405 4.14 -17.25 -41.94
CA PRO A 405 3.34 -16.02 -42.00
C PRO A 405 4.04 -14.85 -42.71
N HIS A 406 5.31 -15.02 -43.09
CA HIS A 406 6.16 -13.99 -43.71
C HIS A 406 6.60 -14.34 -45.14
N THR A 407 6.20 -15.49 -45.68
CA THR A 407 6.45 -15.85 -47.09
C THR A 407 5.38 -15.29 -48.01
#